data_AF-A0A1E5T2T5-F1
#
_entry.id   AF-A0A1E5T2T5-F1
#
_cell.length_a   1.000
_cell.length_b   1.000
_cell.length_c   1.000
_cell.angle_alpha   90.00
_cell.angle_beta   90.00
_cell.angle_gamma   90.00
#
_symmetry.space_group_name_H-M   'P 1'
#
loop_
_entity.id
_entity.type
_entity.pdbx_description
1 polymer ?
#
loop_
_entity_poly.entity_id
_entity_poly.type
_entity_poly.pdbx_seq_one_letter_code
_entity_poly.pdbx_strand_id
1 'polypeptide(L)'
;MKKNRYLVGLLFAVCLIAASCGERRPYVLAEMIEVEFKDTLKVDDWISIDGVKYTHVNDYDRIKDDTTAIETVFDLKILPSSVQNIVIPGAGEKELRGYTPTSGVAFALLQALSLSEKNDLGMFYGFTGHTLEMSSGKLKFYRKDGEKVKVMTSDGYTGIIRKVK
;
A
#
# COMPACT_ATOMS: atom_id res chain seq x y z
N MET A 1 -6.41 -27.86 47.00
CA MET A 1 -6.28 -27.70 45.52
C MET A 1 -6.82 -26.35 45.00
N LYS A 2 -6.43 -25.20 45.58
CA LYS A 2 -6.88 -23.85 45.11
C LYS A 2 -5.82 -23.05 44.34
N LYS A 3 -4.53 -23.42 44.40
CA LYS A 3 -3.41 -22.68 43.80
C LYS A 3 -3.30 -22.79 42.26
N ASN A 4 -3.77 -23.90 41.66
CA ASN A 4 -3.67 -24.10 40.20
C ASN A 4 -4.64 -23.25 39.36
N ARG A 5 -5.75 -22.79 39.93
CA ARG A 5 -6.76 -22.00 39.20
C ARG A 5 -6.27 -20.58 38.89
N TYR A 6 -5.46 -20.00 39.77
CA TYR A 6 -4.84 -18.69 39.58
C TYR A 6 -3.71 -18.73 38.55
N LEU A 7 -2.97 -19.85 38.47
CA LEU A 7 -1.88 -20.02 37.51
C LEU A 7 -2.39 -20.11 36.06
N VAL A 8 -3.49 -20.85 35.85
CA VAL A 8 -4.12 -20.98 34.53
C VAL A 8 -4.74 -19.65 34.08
N GLY A 9 -5.38 -18.91 35.00
CA GLY A 9 -5.91 -17.58 34.71
C GLY A 9 -4.82 -16.55 34.35
N LEU A 10 -3.66 -16.61 35.03
CA LEU A 10 -2.51 -15.76 34.74
C LEU A 10 -1.91 -16.07 33.36
N LEU A 11 -1.79 -17.36 33.00
CA LEU A 11 -1.27 -17.76 31.69
C LEU A 11 -2.17 -17.27 30.55
N PHE A 12 -3.49 -17.35 30.73
CA PHE A 12 -4.47 -16.88 29.75
C PHE A 12 -4.41 -15.35 29.58
N ALA A 13 -4.24 -14.61 30.67
CA ALA A 13 -4.06 -13.16 30.63
C ALA A 13 -2.76 -12.76 29.92
N VAL A 14 -1.66 -13.47 30.16
CA VAL A 14 -0.38 -13.23 29.47
C VAL A 14 -0.47 -13.54 27.97
N CYS A 15 -1.15 -14.62 27.58
CA CYS A 15 -1.40 -14.91 26.16
C CYS A 15 -2.28 -13.86 25.48
N LEU A 16 -3.31 -13.34 26.16
CA LEU A 16 -4.17 -12.28 25.63
C LEU A 16 -3.44 -10.94 25.51
N ILE A 17 -2.58 -10.60 26.47
CA ILE A 17 -1.79 -9.36 26.42
C ILE A 17 -0.68 -9.47 25.36
N ALA A 18 -0.06 -10.63 25.19
CA ALA A 18 0.90 -10.87 24.12
C ALA A 18 0.25 -10.87 22.72
N ALA A 19 -0.95 -11.44 22.57
CA ALA A 19 -1.72 -11.38 21.33
C ALA A 19 -2.24 -9.96 21.03
N SER A 20 -2.55 -9.18 22.06
CA SER A 20 -2.96 -7.77 21.95
C SER A 20 -1.78 -6.80 21.68
N CYS A 21 -0.54 -7.28 21.77
CA CYS A 21 0.66 -6.47 21.53
C CYS A 21 1.15 -6.57 20.07
N GLY A 22 0.44 -7.33 19.22
CA GLY A 22 0.70 -7.41 17.80
C GLY A 22 -0.16 -6.41 17.03
N GLU A 23 0.50 -5.45 16.39
CA GLU A 23 -0.03 -4.59 15.31
C GLU A 23 -0.80 -3.34 15.75
N ARG A 24 -0.08 -2.41 16.38
CA ARG A 24 -0.37 -0.97 16.26
C ARG A 24 0.01 -0.47 14.87
N ARG A 25 -0.65 -1.00 13.84
CA ARG A 25 -0.50 -0.50 12.47
C ARG A 25 -1.17 0.88 12.39
N PRO A 26 -0.54 1.88 11.73
CA PRO A 26 -1.14 3.21 11.60
C PRO A 26 -2.49 3.07 10.90
N TYR A 27 -3.56 3.39 11.62
CA TYR A 27 -4.92 3.27 11.12
C TYR A 27 -5.51 4.67 10.90
N VAL A 28 -5.84 4.98 9.66
CA VAL A 28 -6.46 6.25 9.31
C VAL A 28 -7.85 6.00 8.76
N LEU A 29 -8.83 6.64 9.40
CA LEU A 29 -10.23 6.65 8.98
C LEU A 29 -10.69 8.11 8.83
N ALA A 30 -11.06 8.50 7.62
CA ALA A 30 -11.49 9.87 7.28
C ALA A 30 -12.37 9.88 6.02
N GLU A 31 -13.05 11.00 5.78
CA GLU A 31 -13.82 11.21 4.54
C GLU A 31 -12.88 11.37 3.34
N MET A 32 -11.74 12.03 3.57
CA MET A 32 -10.70 12.22 2.57
C MET A 32 -9.32 11.93 3.16
N ILE A 33 -8.52 11.18 2.40
CA ILE A 33 -7.15 10.80 2.74
C ILE A 33 -6.17 11.42 1.74
N GLU A 34 -5.06 11.93 2.26
CA GLU A 34 -3.86 12.26 1.48
C GLU A 34 -2.78 11.20 1.75
N VAL A 35 -2.19 10.68 0.69
CA VAL A 35 -1.00 9.83 0.72
C VAL A 35 0.13 10.58 0.04
N GLU A 36 1.25 10.77 0.74
CA GLU A 36 2.43 11.49 0.27
C GLU A 36 3.68 10.61 0.38
N PHE A 37 4.26 10.24 -0.76
CA PHE A 37 5.44 9.39 -0.86
C PHE A 37 6.71 10.27 -0.93
N LYS A 38 7.36 10.50 0.22
CA LYS A 38 8.59 11.34 0.30
C LYS A 38 9.90 10.58 0.38
N ASP A 39 9.85 9.32 0.74
CA ASP A 39 11.02 8.55 1.17
C ASP A 39 11.02 7.18 0.48
N THR A 40 12.04 6.38 0.79
CA THR A 40 12.33 5.11 0.15
C THR A 40 11.28 4.07 0.56
N LEU A 41 10.52 3.59 -0.43
CA LEU A 41 9.58 2.47 -0.26
C LEU A 41 10.30 1.19 -0.66
N LYS A 42 10.38 0.26 0.29
CA LYS A 42 11.14 -0.98 0.12
C LYS A 42 10.24 -2.08 -0.42
N VAL A 43 10.88 -3.17 -0.85
CA VAL A 43 10.16 -4.41 -1.14
C VAL A 43 9.49 -4.88 0.15
N ASP A 44 8.30 -5.50 0.01
CA ASP A 44 7.44 -5.98 1.10
C ASP A 44 6.75 -4.91 1.95
N ASP A 45 7.09 -3.63 1.78
CA ASP A 45 6.26 -2.54 2.28
C ASP A 45 4.88 -2.63 1.64
N TRP A 46 3.85 -2.22 2.38
CA TRP A 46 2.49 -2.26 1.86
C TRP A 46 1.59 -1.18 2.43
N ILE A 47 0.59 -0.81 1.64
CA ILE A 47 -0.53 0.04 2.01
C ILE A 47 -1.82 -0.71 1.75
N SER A 48 -2.73 -0.72 2.72
CA SER A 48 -4.05 -1.32 2.60
C SER A 48 -5.11 -0.23 2.62
N ILE A 49 -6.00 -0.24 1.63
CA ILE A 49 -7.11 0.69 1.50
C ILE A 49 -8.39 -0.14 1.46
N ASP A 50 -9.30 0.10 2.41
CA ASP A 50 -10.55 -0.65 2.61
C ASP A 50 -10.39 -2.18 2.59
N GLY A 51 -9.30 -2.66 3.20
CA GLY A 51 -8.99 -4.09 3.32
C GLY A 51 -8.28 -4.69 2.11
N VAL A 52 -8.12 -3.94 1.02
CA VAL A 52 -7.31 -4.36 -0.13
C VAL A 52 -5.87 -3.96 0.10
N LYS A 53 -4.96 -4.94 0.13
CA LYS A 53 -3.55 -4.76 0.41
C LYS A 53 -2.76 -4.62 -0.89
N TYR A 54 -2.07 -3.49 -1.04
CA TYR A 54 -1.15 -3.21 -2.13
C TYR A 54 0.30 -3.36 -1.66
N THR A 55 1.09 -4.21 -2.33
CA THR A 55 2.47 -4.57 -1.89
C THR A 55 3.53 -4.05 -2.86
N HIS A 56 4.61 -3.48 -2.35
CA HIS A 56 5.71 -2.97 -3.16
C HIS A 56 6.65 -4.07 -3.64
N VAL A 57 6.99 -4.05 -4.94
CA VAL A 57 7.87 -5.03 -5.60
C VAL A 57 8.96 -4.36 -6.43
N ASN A 58 10.10 -5.04 -6.56
CA ASN A 58 11.30 -4.58 -7.29
C ASN A 58 11.29 -4.83 -8.80
N ASP A 59 10.48 -5.78 -9.27
CA ASP A 59 10.39 -6.17 -10.69
C ASP A 59 9.08 -5.68 -11.32
N TYR A 60 8.57 -4.52 -10.87
CA TYR A 60 7.25 -4.00 -11.24
C TYR A 60 7.06 -3.86 -12.75
N ASP A 61 8.02 -3.25 -13.45
CA ASP A 61 7.93 -3.05 -14.90
C ASP A 61 7.96 -4.38 -15.66
N ARG A 62 8.79 -5.35 -15.22
CA ARG A 62 8.79 -6.70 -15.80
C ARG A 62 7.45 -7.39 -15.59
N ILE A 63 6.88 -7.35 -14.38
CA ILE A 63 5.57 -7.97 -14.11
C ILE A 63 4.47 -7.30 -14.93
N LYS A 64 4.56 -5.99 -15.12
CA LYS A 64 3.63 -5.21 -15.94
C LYS A 64 3.71 -5.57 -17.43
N ASP A 65 4.91 -5.82 -17.93
CA ASP A 65 5.14 -6.08 -19.36
C ASP A 65 5.01 -7.57 -19.72
N ASP A 66 5.38 -8.50 -18.83
CA ASP A 66 5.27 -9.96 -19.02
C ASP A 66 3.82 -10.46 -19.00
N THR A 67 2.91 -9.67 -18.45
CA THR A 67 1.50 -10.00 -18.47
C THR A 67 0.90 -9.68 -19.84
N THR A 68 0.80 -10.70 -20.69
CA THR A 68 0.15 -10.64 -22.01
C THR A 68 -1.30 -10.16 -21.97
N ALA A 69 -1.92 -10.14 -20.79
CA ALA A 69 -3.09 -9.35 -20.47
C ALA A 69 -2.67 -8.13 -19.65
N ILE A 70 -2.97 -6.93 -20.16
CA ILE A 70 -2.84 -5.61 -19.50
C ILE A 70 -3.56 -5.56 -18.12
N GLU A 71 -4.28 -6.61 -17.74
CA GLU A 71 -5.18 -6.73 -16.59
C GLU A 71 -4.48 -7.22 -15.30
N THR A 72 -3.26 -7.73 -15.37
CA THR A 72 -2.71 -8.60 -14.29
C THR A 72 -1.83 -7.91 -13.24
N VAL A 73 -1.50 -6.62 -13.34
CA VAL A 73 -0.80 -5.89 -12.25
C VAL A 73 -1.78 -5.45 -11.15
N PHE A 74 -2.97 -5.03 -11.57
CA PHE A 74 -4.01 -4.54 -10.67
C PHE A 74 -4.66 -5.68 -9.88
N ASP A 75 -4.87 -6.83 -10.52
CA ASP A 75 -5.36 -8.05 -9.86
C ASP A 75 -4.38 -8.57 -8.82
N LEU A 76 -3.07 -8.47 -9.11
CA LEU A 76 -2.01 -8.84 -8.18
C LEU A 76 -1.82 -7.81 -7.06
N LYS A 77 -2.45 -6.63 -7.15
CA LYS A 77 -2.40 -5.56 -6.14
C LYS A 77 -0.95 -5.21 -5.77
N ILE A 78 -0.12 -5.01 -6.78
CA ILE A 78 1.29 -4.66 -6.60
C ILE A 78 1.54 -3.19 -6.93
N LEU A 79 2.54 -2.62 -6.27
CA LEU A 79 3.05 -1.28 -6.48
C LEU A 79 4.55 -1.33 -6.76
N PRO A 80 5.11 -0.34 -7.48
CA PRO A 80 6.55 -0.25 -7.61
C PRO A 80 7.20 0.12 -6.27
N SER A 81 8.33 -0.51 -5.91
CA SER A 81 9.25 0.04 -4.90
C SER A 81 10.02 1.24 -5.48
N SER A 82 10.63 2.06 -4.62
CA SER A 82 11.46 3.19 -5.07
C SER A 82 12.84 2.76 -5.58
N VAL A 83 13.26 1.53 -5.28
CA VAL A 83 14.48 0.89 -5.80
C VAL A 83 14.07 -0.38 -6.54
N GLN A 84 14.44 -0.50 -7.82
CA GLN A 84 14.01 -1.58 -8.70
C GLN A 84 15.17 -2.20 -9.46
N ASN A 85 14.98 -3.41 -9.97
CA ASN A 85 15.93 -4.02 -10.89
C ASN A 85 15.52 -3.65 -12.31
N ILE A 86 16.43 -3.08 -13.08
CA ILE A 86 16.22 -2.71 -14.49
C ILE A 86 17.10 -3.62 -15.35
N VAL A 87 16.47 -4.21 -16.37
CA VAL A 87 17.16 -4.95 -17.42
C VAL A 87 17.39 -4.01 -18.61
N ILE A 88 18.65 -3.82 -19.00
CA ILE A 88 19.00 -3.00 -20.16
C ILE A 88 19.24 -3.93 -21.37
N PRO A 89 18.35 -3.95 -22.38
CA PRO A 89 18.52 -4.79 -23.56
C PRO A 89 19.77 -4.36 -24.36
N GLY A 90 20.57 -5.33 -24.80
CA GLY A 90 21.78 -5.12 -25.60
C GLY A 90 23.10 -4.98 -24.83
N ALA A 91 23.07 -4.93 -23.49
CA ALA A 91 24.27 -4.84 -22.65
C ALA A 91 24.61 -6.15 -21.90
N GLY A 92 24.32 -7.30 -22.52
CA GLY A 92 24.61 -8.63 -21.96
C GLY A 92 23.79 -8.99 -20.72
N GLU A 93 22.50 -8.66 -20.71
CA GLU A 93 21.54 -9.04 -19.65
C GLU A 93 22.01 -8.73 -18.21
N LYS A 94 22.64 -7.57 -18.02
CA LYS A 94 23.01 -7.12 -16.68
C LYS A 94 21.80 -6.48 -15.98
N GLU A 95 21.36 -7.08 -14.88
CA GLU A 95 20.44 -6.45 -13.95
C GLU A 95 21.15 -5.35 -13.17
N LEU A 96 20.68 -4.11 -13.29
CA LEU A 96 21.17 -2.97 -12.53
C LEU A 96 20.10 -2.45 -11.57
N ARG A 97 20.51 -1.88 -10.44
CA ARG A 97 19.57 -1.19 -9.54
C ARG A 97 19.23 0.19 -10.11
N GLY A 98 17.97 0.39 -10.46
CA GLY A 98 17.37 1.66 -10.82
C GLY A 98 16.58 2.30 -9.68
N TYR A 99 16.30 3.59 -9.81
CA TYR A 99 15.44 4.34 -8.90
C TYR A 99 14.14 4.72 -9.60
N THR A 100 13.02 4.34 -8.98
CA THR A 100 11.69 4.74 -9.44
C THR A 100 11.26 5.97 -8.67
N PRO A 101 10.96 7.09 -9.36
CA PRO A 101 10.46 8.29 -8.70
C PRO A 101 9.20 8.00 -7.90
N THR A 102 9.04 8.68 -6.76
CA THR A 102 7.86 8.52 -5.88
C THR A 102 6.55 8.88 -6.58
N SER A 103 6.60 9.74 -7.59
CA SER A 103 5.47 10.03 -8.48
C SER A 103 4.99 8.81 -9.27
N GLY A 104 5.88 7.89 -9.66
CA GLY A 104 5.53 6.63 -10.30
C GLY A 104 4.72 5.73 -9.38
N VAL A 105 5.07 5.70 -8.09
CA VAL A 105 4.32 4.99 -7.06
C VAL A 105 2.92 5.59 -6.86
N ALA A 106 2.84 6.92 -6.74
CA ALA A 106 1.55 7.61 -6.60
C ALA A 106 0.64 7.39 -7.82
N PHE A 107 1.22 7.42 -9.03
CA PHE A 107 0.48 7.17 -10.26
C PHE A 107 0.01 5.72 -10.39
N ALA A 108 0.82 4.75 -9.98
CA ALA A 108 0.43 3.34 -9.94
C ALA A 108 -0.73 3.11 -8.95
N LEU A 109 -0.66 3.70 -7.75
CA LEU A 109 -1.73 3.61 -6.75
C LEU A 109 -3.02 4.30 -7.23
N LEU A 110 -2.91 5.50 -7.82
CA LEU A 110 -4.05 6.19 -8.42
C LEU A 110 -4.72 5.31 -9.47
N GLN A 111 -3.95 4.77 -10.41
CA GLN A 111 -4.48 3.89 -11.45
C GLN A 111 -5.15 2.65 -10.85
N ALA A 112 -4.56 2.02 -9.83
CA ALA A 112 -5.14 0.86 -9.18
C ALA A 112 -6.48 1.17 -8.48
N LEU A 113 -6.62 2.38 -7.93
CA LEU A 113 -7.86 2.84 -7.30
C LEU A 113 -8.87 3.41 -8.31
N SER A 114 -8.43 3.88 -9.50
CA SER A 114 -9.29 4.56 -10.49
C SER A 114 -9.74 3.67 -11.65
N LEU A 115 -8.87 2.80 -12.17
CA LEU A 115 -9.13 1.92 -13.33
C LEU A 115 -9.90 0.65 -12.97
N SER A 116 -10.40 0.57 -11.74
CA SER A 116 -11.16 -0.54 -11.23
C SER A 116 -12.64 -0.48 -11.70
N GLU A 117 -12.87 -0.33 -13.01
CA GLU A 117 -14.18 -0.68 -13.59
C GLU A 117 -14.44 -2.20 -13.52
N LYS A 118 -13.41 -3.00 -13.22
CA LYS A 118 -13.43 -4.47 -13.09
C LYS A 118 -13.34 -5.00 -11.65
N ASN A 119 -13.23 -4.12 -10.65
CA ASN A 119 -13.16 -4.44 -9.22
C ASN A 119 -14.18 -3.53 -8.49
N ASP A 120 -14.81 -4.01 -7.42
CA ASP A 120 -15.80 -3.22 -6.66
C ASP A 120 -15.25 -1.85 -6.21
N LEU A 121 -13.95 -1.73 -5.92
CA LEU A 121 -13.30 -0.54 -5.37
C LEU A 121 -13.36 0.71 -6.27
N GLY A 122 -13.13 0.58 -7.57
CA GLY A 122 -12.95 1.73 -8.49
C GLY A 122 -14.21 2.55 -8.69
N MET A 123 -15.36 1.89 -8.56
CA MET A 123 -16.66 2.56 -8.51
C MET A 123 -16.78 3.46 -7.28
N PHE A 124 -16.10 3.12 -6.18
CA PHE A 124 -16.19 3.84 -4.92
C PHE A 124 -15.21 5.00 -4.80
N TYR A 125 -14.11 5.09 -5.55
CA TYR A 125 -13.12 6.17 -5.33
C TYR A 125 -13.24 7.36 -6.28
N GLY A 126 -13.12 8.56 -5.72
CA GLY A 126 -12.89 9.81 -6.43
C GLY A 126 -11.58 10.45 -5.99
N PHE A 127 -11.00 11.30 -6.84
CA PHE A 127 -9.70 11.92 -6.63
C PHE A 127 -9.79 13.44 -6.73
N THR A 128 -8.94 14.13 -5.99
CA THR A 128 -8.82 15.59 -6.02
C THR A 128 -7.36 16.04 -5.96
N GLY A 129 -7.08 17.27 -6.38
CA GLY A 129 -5.74 17.83 -6.43
C GLY A 129 -5.27 18.15 -7.84
N HIS A 130 -4.13 18.83 -7.93
CA HIS A 130 -3.54 19.23 -9.21
C HIS A 130 -2.53 18.19 -9.72
N THR A 131 -2.39 18.07 -11.04
CA THR A 131 -1.40 17.17 -11.67
C THR A 131 0.01 17.36 -11.13
N LEU A 132 0.38 18.59 -10.75
CA LEU A 132 1.66 18.90 -10.13
C LEU A 132 1.84 18.21 -8.77
N GLU A 133 0.79 18.16 -7.93
CA GLU A 133 0.83 17.44 -6.64
C GLU A 133 1.08 15.94 -6.88
N MET A 134 0.38 15.34 -7.84
CA MET A 134 0.60 13.93 -8.23
C MET A 134 2.02 13.68 -8.71
N SER A 135 2.58 14.59 -9.51
CA SER A 135 3.97 14.52 -9.98
C SER A 135 5.01 14.64 -8.86
N SER A 136 4.60 15.10 -7.68
CA SER A 136 5.44 15.14 -6.47
C SER A 136 5.26 13.91 -5.55
N GLY A 137 4.47 12.91 -5.96
CA GLY A 137 4.16 11.76 -5.14
C GLY A 137 3.04 12.00 -4.12
N LYS A 138 2.16 12.98 -4.34
CA LYS A 138 0.98 13.25 -3.49
C LYS A 138 -0.31 12.83 -4.18
N LEU A 139 -1.15 12.09 -3.46
CA LEU A 139 -2.45 11.65 -3.93
C LEU A 139 -3.52 11.95 -2.87
N LYS A 140 -4.59 12.63 -3.25
CA LYS A 140 -5.78 12.83 -2.40
C LYS A 140 -6.96 12.09 -2.99
N PHE A 141 -7.63 11.28 -2.17
CA PHE A 141 -8.78 10.50 -2.60
C PHE A 141 -9.85 10.39 -1.51
N TYR A 142 -11.07 10.12 -1.94
CA TYR A 142 -12.27 10.01 -1.13
C TYR A 142 -13.19 8.92 -1.69
N ARG A 143 -14.16 8.45 -0.89
CA ARG A 143 -15.21 7.57 -1.41
C ARG A 143 -16.42 8.35 -1.92
N LYS A 144 -16.91 7.98 -3.10
CA LYS A 144 -18.09 8.54 -3.78
C LYS A 144 -19.40 8.19 -3.08
N ASP A 145 -19.46 7.08 -2.34
CA ASP A 145 -20.63 6.65 -1.57
C ASP A 145 -20.78 7.34 -0.21
N GLY A 146 -19.80 8.17 0.18
CA GLY A 146 -19.81 8.90 1.45
C GLY A 146 -19.32 8.08 2.66
N GLU A 147 -18.90 6.83 2.47
CA GLU A 147 -18.26 6.07 3.54
C GLU A 147 -16.84 6.59 3.81
N LYS A 148 -16.34 6.37 5.03
CA LYS A 148 -14.97 6.76 5.39
C LYS A 148 -13.98 5.79 4.77
N VAL A 149 -12.91 6.32 4.21
CA VAL A 149 -11.76 5.56 3.73
C VAL A 149 -10.98 5.01 4.92
N LYS A 150 -10.73 3.70 4.93
CA LYS A 150 -9.86 3.02 5.89
C LYS A 150 -8.49 2.76 5.26
N VAL A 151 -7.43 3.27 5.88
CA VAL A 151 -6.04 3.03 5.44
C VAL A 151 -5.21 2.42 6.56
N MET A 152 -4.40 1.41 6.21
CA MET A 152 -3.42 0.76 7.08
C MET A 152 -2.10 0.53 6.33
N THR A 153 -0.98 0.40 7.02
CA THR A 153 0.33 0.16 6.38
C THR A 153 1.18 -0.87 7.13
N SER A 154 2.26 -1.34 6.49
CA SER A 154 3.33 -2.09 7.15
C SER A 154 4.00 -1.30 8.28
N ASP A 155 4.57 -2.02 9.23
CA ASP A 155 5.45 -1.46 10.25
C ASP A 155 6.75 -1.00 9.58
N GLY A 156 6.92 0.31 9.42
CA GLY A 156 8.06 0.91 8.72
C GLY A 156 7.74 1.52 7.36
N TYR A 157 6.46 1.52 6.95
CA TYR A 157 6.02 2.21 5.74
C TYR A 157 6.39 3.70 5.79
N THR A 158 7.14 4.15 4.78
CA THR A 158 7.74 5.50 4.78
C THR A 158 6.88 6.56 4.08
N GLY A 159 5.74 6.15 3.50
CA GLY A 159 4.73 7.08 2.99
C GLY A 159 3.96 7.77 4.12
N ILE A 160 3.69 9.05 3.98
CA ILE A 160 2.93 9.85 4.94
C ILE A 160 1.45 9.77 4.60
N ILE A 161 0.61 9.38 5.57
CA ILE A 161 -0.84 9.33 5.42
C ILE A 161 -1.47 10.41 6.31
N ARG A 162 -2.28 11.29 5.72
CA ARG A 162 -2.97 12.37 6.44
C ARG A 162 -4.48 12.32 6.23
N LYS A 163 -5.21 12.75 7.26
CA LYS A 163 -6.63 13.11 7.16
C LYS A 163 -6.72 14.53 6.62
N VAL A 164 -7.53 14.75 5.59
CA VAL A 164 -7.67 16.07 4.97
C VAL A 164 -9.00 16.73 5.34
N LYS A 165 -10.01 15.94 5.73
CA LYS A 165 -11.29 16.38 6.29
C LYS A 165 -11.93 15.24 7.09
#